data_AF-A0A1Q9F3F7-F1
#
_entry.id   AF-A0A1Q9F3F7-F1
#
_cell.length_a   1.000
_cell.length_b   1.000
_cell.length_c   1.000
_cell.angle_alpha   90.00
_cell.angle_beta   90.00
_cell.angle_gamma   90.00
#
_symmetry.space_group_name_H-M   'P 1'
#
loop_
_entity.id
_entity.type
_entity.pdbx_description
1 polymer ?
#
loop_
_entity_poly.entity_id
_entity_poly.type
_entity_poly.pdbx_seq_one_letter_code
_entity_poly.pdbx_strand_id
1 'polypeptide(L)'
;MKASLQSVWIWDPVDANAVFHHPQDPPENDEAMAKECFLDGKIGARLNKLSKATLVDQKGSIAMVTREDGSSHEVPSTRMLPWYEGLLVLQELEAKSAGIPWFDDRCRSLLMQERRKRGKVNGALYVEKKLMNLSVTGKRFEDADGATFSYRRPEVKDTEILAESEDEAMPGRFRIADITGYMPPWEAWCHEHGGFYQDFYQVRWKDENGTAWGAVNFSKVENGAAEAGSTWEPDDCIPPSLDGMRLREKARWLKRKRDQEQKAEKDKELAESALKSKRPRVEGSSMTLDGGSPVEVEKPEAPPPKMSRYRRNGTPLIQDMFRLKRGHDFEPPQSNKDPDVRSGWPRRAEDYPPGYGCADPPGLCSATCDCMDDQRAQKSWETSKNWLEEPRRAADATMAIDMLSAQTRFVRRRGQVTKCCFFETSQTSHADQTHTNAAMNLCKVLEESVRSVLKDLPMFAIQENGDSVRIPACALMKPGEDYAPVQYQLAQTSTARKWLCLSEEDGKLSLIGKGPPSRPAPFRVEFVHPEGMTAVVDCMVTDTQQKSWLSASATIAARFMDVGHCPLLRNARVVLQEHVGKIFSFEKKVAKEIALGRWLDVVDLLIRMLRTTAMAHVVKSDAAARLK
;
A
#
# COMPACT_ATOMS: atom_id res chain seq x y z
N MET A 1 -27.33 -38.78 34.11
CA MET A 1 -27.88 -37.42 33.91
C MET A 1 -28.08 -37.22 32.42
N LYS A 2 -29.31 -36.94 31.95
CA LYS A 2 -29.51 -36.59 30.53
C LYS A 2 -28.91 -35.20 30.32
N ALA A 3 -27.85 -35.10 29.51
CA ALA A 3 -27.32 -33.80 29.09
C ALA A 3 -28.47 -33.02 28.44
N SER A 4 -28.80 -31.84 28.97
CA SER A 4 -29.80 -30.98 28.35
C SER A 4 -29.27 -30.55 27.00
N LEU A 5 -29.95 -30.95 25.92
CA LEU A 5 -29.62 -30.49 24.57
C LEU A 5 -29.61 -28.96 24.55
N GLN A 6 -28.44 -28.39 24.27
CA GLN A 6 -28.24 -26.95 24.29
C GLN A 6 -28.49 -26.40 22.88
N SER A 7 -29.44 -25.48 22.75
CA SER A 7 -29.64 -24.75 21.49
C SER A 7 -28.48 -23.79 21.27
N VAL A 8 -28.02 -23.69 20.03
CA VAL A 8 -26.88 -22.88 19.58
C VAL A 8 -27.18 -22.30 18.21
N TRP A 9 -26.37 -21.33 17.79
CA TRP A 9 -26.38 -20.83 16.43
C TRP A 9 -25.11 -21.23 15.72
N ILE A 10 -25.17 -21.39 14.40
CA ILE A 10 -24.04 -21.65 13.54
C ILE A 10 -23.94 -20.51 12.54
N TRP A 11 -22.74 -19.97 12.37
CA TRP A 11 -22.43 -19.09 11.26
C TRP A 11 -22.32 -19.89 9.96
N ASP A 12 -23.18 -19.56 9.00
CA ASP A 12 -23.14 -20.08 7.64
C ASP A 12 -22.89 -18.95 6.64
N PRO A 13 -22.31 -19.23 5.47
CA PRO A 13 -22.29 -18.25 4.39
C PRO A 13 -23.72 -17.96 3.91
N VAL A 14 -23.99 -16.72 3.47
CA VAL A 14 -25.30 -16.37 2.91
C VAL A 14 -25.58 -17.21 1.66
N ASP A 15 -24.62 -17.24 0.73
CA ASP A 15 -24.60 -18.13 -0.43
C ASP A 15 -24.10 -19.53 -0.02
N ALA A 16 -24.90 -20.56 -0.29
CA ALA A 16 -24.57 -21.94 0.04
C ALA A 16 -23.33 -22.46 -0.70
N ASN A 17 -22.97 -21.85 -1.83
CA ASN A 17 -21.79 -22.22 -2.62
C ASN A 17 -20.53 -21.42 -2.24
N ALA A 18 -20.67 -20.39 -1.40
CA ALA A 18 -19.53 -19.57 -1.01
C ALA A 18 -18.64 -20.27 0.01
N VAL A 19 -17.35 -19.97 -0.04
CA VAL A 19 -16.40 -20.38 1.00
C VAL A 19 -16.81 -19.69 2.30
N PHE A 20 -16.84 -20.44 3.38
CA PHE A 20 -17.13 -19.85 4.68
C PHE A 20 -15.97 -18.96 5.13
N HIS A 21 -16.29 -17.70 5.40
CA HIS A 21 -15.42 -16.77 6.10
C HIS A 21 -15.99 -16.51 7.49
N HIS A 22 -15.13 -16.58 8.50
CA HIS A 22 -15.56 -16.38 9.87
C HIS A 22 -15.95 -14.91 10.08
N PRO A 23 -17.08 -14.60 10.74
CA PRO A 23 -17.54 -13.21 10.89
C PRO A 23 -16.64 -12.35 11.77
N GLN A 24 -15.66 -12.94 12.45
CA GLN A 24 -14.65 -12.23 13.25
C GLN A 24 -13.33 -12.05 12.50
N ASP A 25 -13.19 -12.64 11.30
CA ASP A 25 -11.93 -12.60 10.57
C ASP A 25 -12.03 -11.49 9.52
N PRO A 26 -11.23 -10.41 9.61
CA PRO A 26 -11.07 -9.53 8.48
C PRO A 26 -10.44 -10.31 7.31
N PRO A 27 -10.67 -9.89 6.05
CA PRO A 27 -10.07 -10.51 4.88
C PRO A 27 -8.53 -10.33 4.88
N GLU A 28 -7.83 -11.25 5.55
CA GLU A 28 -6.38 -11.29 5.62
C GLU A 28 -5.81 -11.77 4.28
N ASN A 29 -5.07 -10.91 3.59
CA ASN A 29 -4.36 -11.23 2.34
C ASN A 29 -5.25 -11.64 1.16
N ASP A 30 -6.56 -11.39 1.23
CA ASP A 30 -7.51 -11.57 0.11
C ASP A 30 -8.09 -10.22 -0.30
N GLU A 31 -7.46 -9.58 -1.29
CA GLU A 31 -7.87 -8.25 -1.77
C GLU A 31 -9.24 -8.28 -2.45
N ALA A 32 -9.63 -9.40 -3.08
CA ALA A 32 -10.94 -9.52 -3.70
C ALA A 32 -12.01 -9.48 -2.60
N MET A 33 -11.81 -10.27 -1.54
CA MET A 33 -12.70 -10.27 -0.38
C MET A 33 -12.66 -8.93 0.36
N ALA A 34 -11.49 -8.29 0.52
CA ALA A 34 -11.38 -6.97 1.13
C ALA A 34 -12.14 -5.90 0.34
N LYS A 35 -12.06 -5.92 -0.99
CA LYS A 35 -12.85 -5.05 -1.85
C LYS A 35 -14.34 -5.32 -1.69
N GLU A 36 -14.76 -6.58 -1.72
CA GLU A 36 -16.16 -6.93 -1.51
C GLU A 36 -16.68 -6.47 -0.14
N CYS A 37 -15.90 -6.69 0.92
CA CYS A 37 -16.23 -6.27 2.26
C CYS A 37 -16.30 -4.74 2.39
N PHE A 38 -15.20 -4.04 2.10
CA PHE A 38 -15.04 -2.63 2.48
C PHE A 38 -15.51 -1.64 1.41
N LEU A 39 -15.45 -2.00 0.12
CA LEU A 39 -15.90 -1.11 -0.97
C LEU A 39 -17.33 -1.44 -1.40
N ASP A 40 -17.66 -2.73 -1.55
CA ASP A 40 -19.00 -3.14 -1.96
C ASP A 40 -19.96 -3.29 -0.77
N GLY A 41 -19.45 -3.12 0.47
CA GLY A 41 -20.24 -3.19 1.70
C GLY A 41 -20.83 -4.58 1.95
N LYS A 42 -20.16 -5.65 1.50
CA LYS A 42 -20.55 -7.05 1.75
C LYS A 42 -19.94 -7.57 3.06
N ILE A 43 -20.21 -6.86 4.16
CA ILE A 43 -19.79 -7.25 5.51
C ILE A 43 -20.97 -7.71 6.35
N GLY A 44 -20.68 -8.29 7.52
CA GLY A 44 -21.67 -8.61 8.53
C GLY A 44 -22.76 -9.56 8.01
N ALA A 45 -24.01 -9.11 8.15
CA ALA A 45 -25.21 -9.84 7.76
C ALA A 45 -25.34 -10.12 6.25
N ARG A 46 -24.52 -9.50 5.41
CA ARG A 46 -24.49 -9.77 3.96
C ARG A 46 -23.53 -10.91 3.60
N LEU A 47 -22.56 -11.20 4.47
CA LEU A 47 -21.56 -12.24 4.26
C LEU A 47 -21.97 -13.54 4.96
N ASN A 48 -22.45 -13.42 6.19
CA ASN A 48 -22.84 -14.57 7.01
C ASN A 48 -24.31 -14.49 7.45
N LYS A 49 -24.92 -15.66 7.61
CA LYS A 49 -26.24 -15.85 8.21
C LYS A 49 -26.15 -16.73 9.45
N LEU A 50 -27.16 -16.61 10.31
CA LEU A 50 -27.31 -17.46 11.50
C LEU A 50 -28.27 -18.61 11.22
N SER A 51 -27.77 -19.83 11.36
CA SER A 51 -28.57 -21.05 11.30
C SER A 51 -28.76 -21.61 12.69
N LYS A 52 -30.02 -21.88 13.07
CA LYS A 52 -30.34 -22.51 14.34
C LYS A 52 -29.94 -23.99 14.34
N ALA A 53 -29.35 -24.43 15.44
CA ALA A 53 -28.98 -25.83 15.64
C ALA A 53 -29.06 -26.24 17.12
N THR A 54 -28.94 -27.54 17.35
CA THR A 54 -28.87 -28.15 18.67
C THR A 54 -27.50 -28.82 18.85
N LEU A 55 -26.76 -28.44 19.88
CA LEU A 55 -25.49 -29.07 20.23
C LEU A 55 -25.75 -30.46 20.79
N VAL A 56 -25.16 -31.47 20.15
CA VAL A 56 -25.26 -32.88 20.53
C VAL A 56 -24.07 -33.30 21.39
N ASP A 57 -22.86 -32.98 20.92
CA ASP A 57 -21.59 -33.31 21.58
C ASP A 57 -20.52 -32.29 21.18
N GLN A 58 -19.51 -32.09 22.03
CA GLN A 58 -18.36 -31.23 21.73
C GLN A 58 -17.05 -31.89 22.18
N LYS A 59 -16.15 -32.11 21.23
CA LYS A 59 -14.83 -32.72 21.45
C LYS A 59 -13.75 -31.77 20.96
N GLY A 60 -13.16 -31.03 21.89
CA GLY A 60 -12.12 -30.04 21.56
C GLY A 60 -12.64 -28.91 20.68
N SER A 61 -12.03 -28.74 19.50
CA SER A 61 -12.35 -27.69 18.52
C SER A 61 -13.48 -28.05 17.54
N ILE A 62 -14.06 -29.24 17.65
CA ILE A 62 -15.15 -29.71 16.79
C ILE A 62 -16.38 -30.01 17.65
N ALA A 63 -17.54 -29.58 17.16
CA ALA A 63 -18.83 -29.84 17.76
C ALA A 63 -19.73 -30.58 16.78
N MET A 64 -20.47 -31.56 17.31
CA MET A 64 -21.54 -32.25 16.60
C MET A 64 -22.84 -31.50 16.85
N VAL A 65 -23.48 -31.03 15.79
CA VAL A 65 -24.70 -30.23 15.85
C VAL A 65 -25.78 -30.81 14.96
N THR A 66 -27.04 -30.77 15.42
CA THR A 66 -28.21 -31.13 14.61
C THR A 66 -28.95 -29.86 14.20
N ARG A 67 -29.05 -29.64 12.88
CA ARG A 67 -29.76 -28.49 12.28
C ARG A 67 -31.28 -28.69 12.35
N GLU A 68 -32.05 -27.65 12.04
CA GLU A 68 -33.53 -27.73 12.11
C GLU A 68 -34.16 -28.71 11.10
N ASP A 69 -33.45 -29.08 10.04
CA ASP A 69 -33.84 -30.13 9.09
C ASP A 69 -33.58 -31.56 9.61
N GLY A 70 -33.06 -31.70 10.83
CA GLY A 70 -32.72 -32.98 11.45
C GLY A 70 -31.36 -33.55 11.03
N SER A 71 -30.64 -32.88 10.12
CA SER A 71 -29.31 -33.32 9.69
C SER A 71 -28.24 -33.03 10.76
N SER A 72 -27.33 -33.99 10.97
CA SER A 72 -26.20 -33.86 11.89
C SER A 72 -24.92 -33.52 11.14
N HIS A 73 -24.18 -32.54 11.64
CA HIS A 73 -22.95 -32.03 11.04
C HIS A 73 -21.86 -31.87 12.09
N GLU A 74 -20.62 -32.11 11.68
CA GLU A 74 -19.44 -31.65 12.42
C GLU A 74 -19.13 -30.21 12.02
N VAL A 75 -19.10 -29.31 12.99
CA VAL A 75 -18.75 -27.90 12.79
C VAL A 75 -17.60 -27.50 13.71
N PRO A 76 -16.66 -26.66 13.25
CA PRO A 76 -15.69 -26.05 14.15
C PRO A 76 -16.41 -25.29 15.26
N SER A 77 -15.98 -25.44 16.51
CA SER A 77 -16.58 -24.78 17.67
C SER A 77 -16.54 -23.25 17.56
N THR A 78 -15.60 -22.70 16.79
CA THR A 78 -15.49 -21.27 16.50
C THR A 78 -16.66 -20.76 15.66
N ARG A 79 -17.26 -21.59 14.79
CA ARG A 79 -18.47 -21.23 14.02
C ARG A 79 -19.73 -21.19 14.88
N MET A 80 -19.67 -21.68 16.12
CA MET A 80 -20.82 -21.70 17.00
C MET A 80 -20.95 -20.38 17.75
N LEU A 81 -22.17 -19.87 17.80
CA LEU A 81 -22.52 -18.69 18.57
C LEU A 81 -23.48 -19.10 19.70
N PRO A 82 -23.26 -18.63 20.95
CA PRO A 82 -24.18 -18.86 22.05
C PRO A 82 -25.61 -18.45 21.71
N TRP A 83 -26.60 -19.23 22.17
CA TRP A 83 -28.02 -19.00 21.87
C TRP A 83 -28.46 -17.55 22.08
N TYR A 84 -28.09 -16.99 23.23
CA TYR A 84 -28.49 -15.63 23.62
C TYR A 84 -27.82 -14.56 22.76
N GLU A 85 -26.55 -14.77 22.37
CA GLU A 85 -25.83 -13.88 21.46
C GLU A 85 -26.48 -13.83 20.08
N GLY A 86 -26.94 -14.97 19.55
CA GLY A 86 -27.68 -14.97 18.29
C GLY A 86 -29.04 -14.27 18.40
N LEU A 87 -29.73 -14.33 19.55
CA LEU A 87 -30.95 -13.54 19.75
C LEU A 87 -30.66 -12.03 19.78
N LEU A 88 -29.51 -11.61 20.31
CA LEU A 88 -29.08 -10.21 20.26
C LEU A 88 -28.79 -9.75 18.83
N VAL A 89 -28.19 -10.62 18.00
CA VAL A 89 -28.02 -10.34 16.55
C VAL A 89 -29.38 -10.19 15.86
N LEU A 90 -30.32 -11.10 16.08
CA LEU A 90 -31.65 -11.00 15.47
C LEU A 90 -32.41 -9.74 15.94
N GLN A 91 -32.26 -9.34 17.20
CA GLN A 91 -32.84 -8.11 17.73
C GLN A 91 -32.24 -6.86 17.07
N GLU A 92 -30.93 -6.84 16.85
CA GLU A 92 -30.25 -5.73 16.19
C GLU A 92 -30.66 -5.62 14.70
N LEU A 93 -30.76 -6.75 14.00
CA LEU A 93 -31.27 -6.81 12.62
C LEU A 93 -32.73 -6.33 12.52
N GLU A 94 -33.58 -6.71 13.48
CA GLU A 94 -34.96 -6.23 13.56
C GLU A 94 -35.02 -4.71 13.71
N ALA A 95 -34.17 -4.13 14.57
CA ALA A 95 -34.14 -2.69 14.82
C ALA A 95 -33.65 -1.89 13.61
N LYS A 96 -32.63 -2.38 12.90
CA LYS A 96 -32.04 -1.68 11.75
C LYS A 96 -32.84 -1.79 10.45
N SER A 97 -33.86 -2.65 10.39
CA SER A 97 -34.78 -2.81 9.24
C SER A 97 -34.09 -3.03 7.87
N ALA A 98 -32.80 -3.38 7.87
CA ALA A 98 -31.99 -3.45 6.66
C ALA A 98 -32.40 -4.70 5.84
N GLY A 99 -32.54 -4.54 4.52
CA GLY A 99 -32.94 -5.58 3.57
C GLY A 99 -31.96 -6.76 3.47
N ILE A 100 -31.82 -7.51 4.57
CA ILE A 100 -31.00 -8.71 4.69
C ILE A 100 -31.87 -9.90 4.26
N PRO A 101 -31.57 -10.55 3.12
CA PRO A 101 -32.50 -11.51 2.50
C PRO A 101 -32.84 -12.73 3.37
N TRP A 102 -31.94 -13.14 4.25
CA TRP A 102 -32.13 -14.32 5.10
C TRP A 102 -32.80 -14.00 6.44
N PHE A 103 -32.96 -12.72 6.82
CA PHE A 103 -33.67 -12.33 8.04
C PHE A 103 -35.18 -12.24 7.77
N ASP A 104 -35.81 -13.41 7.73
CA ASP A 104 -37.20 -13.61 7.33
C ASP A 104 -38.20 -13.67 8.50
N ASP A 105 -39.47 -13.98 8.20
CA ASP A 105 -40.53 -14.12 9.19
C ASP A 105 -40.30 -15.26 10.18
N ARG A 106 -39.50 -16.28 9.82
CA ARG A 106 -39.13 -17.36 10.73
C ARG A 106 -38.17 -16.83 11.80
N CYS A 107 -37.15 -16.06 11.42
CA CYS A 107 -36.27 -15.38 12.38
C CYS A 107 -37.05 -14.44 13.32
N ARG A 108 -37.97 -13.64 12.79
CA ARG A 108 -38.83 -12.74 13.58
C ARG A 108 -39.75 -13.51 14.54
N SER A 109 -40.37 -14.59 14.06
CA SER A 109 -41.25 -15.44 14.86
C SER A 109 -40.50 -16.12 16.00
N LEU A 110 -39.28 -16.59 15.74
CA LEU A 110 -38.42 -17.19 16.75
C LEU A 110 -37.99 -16.16 17.81
N LEU A 111 -37.60 -14.96 17.41
CA LEU A 111 -37.26 -13.87 18.34
C LEU A 111 -38.48 -13.49 19.20
N MET A 112 -39.66 -13.38 18.61
CA MET A 112 -40.91 -13.13 19.34
C MET A 112 -41.27 -14.26 20.30
N GLN A 113 -41.07 -15.52 19.90
CA GLN A 113 -41.28 -16.69 20.75
C GLN A 113 -40.35 -16.66 21.98
N GLU A 114 -39.05 -16.38 21.77
CA GLU A 114 -38.10 -16.29 22.88
C GLU A 114 -38.39 -15.08 23.76
N ARG A 115 -38.86 -13.96 23.20
CA ARG A 115 -39.33 -12.80 23.98
C ARG A 115 -40.52 -13.14 24.87
N ARG A 116 -41.47 -13.94 24.38
CA ARG A 116 -42.61 -14.43 25.18
C ARG A 116 -42.17 -15.39 26.28
N LYS A 117 -41.19 -16.24 25.99
CA LYS A 117 -40.72 -17.29 26.90
C LYS A 117 -39.82 -16.77 28.03
N ARG A 118 -38.89 -15.87 27.70
CA ARG A 118 -37.83 -15.40 28.62
C ARG A 118 -37.97 -13.93 29.02
N GLY A 119 -38.98 -13.22 28.49
CA GLY A 119 -39.08 -11.78 28.60
C GLY A 119 -38.17 -11.07 27.59
N LYS A 120 -37.80 -9.82 27.88
CA LYS A 120 -37.02 -8.99 26.96
C LYS A 120 -35.61 -9.56 26.72
N VAL A 121 -35.20 -9.67 25.45
CA VAL A 121 -33.79 -9.86 25.08
C VAL A 121 -33.07 -8.53 25.38
N ASN A 122 -32.09 -8.58 26.29
CA ASN A 122 -31.46 -7.39 26.86
C ASN A 122 -29.93 -7.47 26.70
N GLY A 123 -29.41 -6.67 25.77
CA GLY A 123 -27.97 -6.57 25.51
C GLY A 123 -27.19 -6.00 26.69
N ALA A 124 -27.75 -5.03 27.43
CA ALA A 124 -27.07 -4.45 28.61
C ALA A 124 -26.88 -5.49 29.70
N LEU A 125 -27.89 -6.30 30.01
CA LEU A 125 -27.77 -7.39 30.97
C LEU A 125 -26.73 -8.44 30.53
N TYR A 126 -26.63 -8.69 29.22
CA TYR A 126 -25.64 -9.63 28.69
C TYR A 126 -24.22 -9.09 28.82
N VAL A 127 -23.98 -7.83 28.40
CA VAL A 127 -22.66 -7.20 28.56
C VAL A 127 -22.25 -7.21 30.03
N GLU A 128 -23.13 -6.77 30.94
CA GLU A 128 -22.87 -6.75 32.38
C GLU A 128 -22.45 -8.13 32.92
N LYS A 129 -23.19 -9.19 32.55
CA LYS A 129 -22.97 -10.53 33.12
C LYS A 129 -21.87 -11.34 32.43
N LYS A 130 -21.58 -11.05 31.16
CA LYS A 130 -20.75 -11.93 30.31
C LYS A 130 -19.60 -11.24 29.61
N LEU A 131 -19.71 -9.96 29.24
CA LEU A 131 -18.70 -9.25 28.44
C LEU A 131 -17.98 -8.13 29.20
N MET A 132 -18.28 -7.89 30.48
CA MET A 132 -17.55 -6.88 31.26
C MET A 132 -16.06 -7.20 31.33
N ASN A 133 -15.71 -8.43 31.73
CA ASN A 133 -14.31 -8.86 31.88
C ASN A 133 -13.87 -9.81 30.76
N LEU A 134 -14.61 -9.83 29.64
CA LEU A 134 -14.31 -10.65 28.48
C LEU A 134 -14.43 -9.77 27.23
N SER A 135 -13.39 -9.73 26.42
CA SER A 135 -13.44 -9.12 25.10
C SER A 135 -13.68 -10.17 24.04
N VAL A 136 -14.56 -9.86 23.08
CA VAL A 136 -14.71 -10.65 21.86
C VAL A 136 -13.78 -10.07 20.80
N THR A 137 -12.83 -10.87 20.31
CA THR A 137 -11.69 -10.43 19.48
C THR A 137 -11.71 -11.12 18.12
N GLY A 138 -10.72 -10.80 17.27
CA GLY A 138 -10.49 -11.50 16.02
C GLY A 138 -9.84 -12.87 16.18
N LYS A 139 -9.43 -13.42 15.05
CA LYS A 139 -8.79 -14.74 14.93
C LYS A 139 -7.59 -14.93 15.85
N ARG A 140 -6.78 -13.89 16.00
CA ARG A 140 -5.55 -13.91 16.78
C ARG A 140 -5.36 -12.57 17.49
N PHE A 141 -5.30 -12.64 18.81
CA PHE A 141 -4.92 -11.54 19.68
C PHE A 141 -3.68 -11.97 20.48
N GLU A 142 -2.71 -11.09 20.66
CA GLU A 142 -1.53 -11.34 21.49
C GLU A 142 -1.50 -10.29 22.62
N ASP A 143 -1.46 -10.74 23.88
CA ASP A 143 -1.42 -9.83 25.02
C ASP A 143 0.00 -9.33 25.31
N ALA A 144 0.14 -8.50 26.37
CA ALA A 144 1.41 -7.92 26.77
C ALA A 144 2.43 -8.97 27.27
N ASP A 145 1.95 -10.15 27.69
CA ASP A 145 2.76 -11.28 28.15
C ASP A 145 3.09 -12.24 26.99
N GLY A 146 2.66 -11.95 25.76
CA GLY A 146 2.84 -12.77 24.57
C GLY A 146 1.87 -13.96 24.48
N ALA A 147 0.87 -14.04 25.37
CA ALA A 147 -0.15 -15.07 25.31
C ALA A 147 -1.11 -14.80 24.14
N THR A 148 -1.35 -15.84 23.34
CA THR A 148 -2.21 -15.75 22.17
C THR A 148 -3.62 -16.25 22.47
N PHE A 149 -4.61 -15.41 22.20
CA PHE A 149 -6.03 -15.72 22.31
C PHE A 149 -6.67 -15.76 20.92
N SER A 150 -7.73 -16.54 20.78
CA SER A 150 -8.49 -16.64 19.54
C SER A 150 -9.96 -16.38 19.85
N TYR A 151 -10.54 -15.40 19.17
CA TYR A 151 -11.96 -15.03 19.20
C TYR A 151 -12.51 -14.46 20.52
N ARG A 152 -11.94 -14.84 21.67
CA ARG A 152 -12.29 -14.31 22.98
C ARG A 152 -11.06 -14.19 23.86
N ARG A 153 -10.90 -13.02 24.47
CA ARG A 153 -9.87 -12.71 25.47
C ARG A 153 -10.51 -12.62 26.86
N PRO A 154 -10.24 -13.57 27.77
CA PRO A 154 -10.74 -13.51 29.14
C PRO A 154 -9.92 -12.51 29.98
N GLU A 155 -10.45 -12.18 31.16
CA GLU A 155 -9.74 -11.45 32.22
C GLU A 155 -9.19 -10.08 31.81
N VAL A 156 -10.00 -9.28 31.11
CA VAL A 156 -9.70 -7.85 30.90
C VAL A 156 -9.63 -7.18 32.28
N LYS A 157 -8.45 -6.71 32.67
CA LYS A 157 -8.19 -6.11 33.99
C LYS A 157 -8.26 -4.59 33.91
N ASP A 158 -8.72 -3.97 34.98
CA ASP A 158 -8.61 -2.52 35.13
C ASP A 158 -7.15 -2.18 35.44
N THR A 159 -6.35 -2.06 34.40
CA THR A 159 -4.97 -1.59 34.50
C THR A 159 -4.98 -0.09 34.68
N GLU A 160 -4.41 0.37 35.80
CA GLU A 160 -4.06 1.78 35.91
C GLU A 160 -3.11 2.12 34.77
N ILE A 161 -3.52 3.11 33.98
CA ILE A 161 -2.69 3.65 32.92
C ILE A 161 -1.57 4.38 33.65
N LEU A 162 -0.42 3.71 33.79
CA LEU A 162 0.80 4.39 34.21
C LEU A 162 0.94 5.56 33.24
N ALA A 163 0.97 6.79 33.77
CA ALA A 163 1.22 7.98 32.98
C ALA A 163 2.44 7.67 32.12
N GLU A 164 2.22 7.57 30.81
CA GLU A 164 3.25 7.15 29.87
C GLU A 164 4.51 7.95 30.22
N SER A 165 5.61 7.27 30.54
CA SER A 165 6.90 7.94 30.55
C SER A 165 7.02 8.61 29.19
N GLU A 166 7.09 9.94 29.17
CA GLU A 166 7.09 10.77 27.94
C GLU A 166 8.22 10.39 26.97
N ASP A 167 9.11 9.49 27.39
CA ASP A 167 10.47 9.34 26.90
C ASP A 167 10.66 8.62 25.57
N GLU A 168 9.67 7.98 24.93
CA GLU A 168 9.88 7.46 23.56
C GLU A 168 8.65 7.65 22.65
N ALA A 169 8.42 8.90 22.24
CA ALA A 169 7.68 9.17 21.01
C ALA A 169 8.47 8.66 19.81
N MET A 170 8.32 7.38 19.48
CA MET A 170 8.82 6.85 18.22
C MET A 170 8.14 7.61 17.07
N PRO A 171 8.89 8.36 16.24
CA PRO A 171 8.33 9.10 15.11
C PRO A 171 7.54 8.18 14.18
N GLY A 172 6.36 8.62 13.74
CA GLY A 172 5.53 7.87 12.77
C GLY A 172 4.58 6.81 13.34
N ARG A 173 4.42 6.69 14.67
CA ARG A 173 3.36 5.86 15.27
C ARG A 173 2.17 6.69 15.73
N PHE A 174 0.96 6.31 15.33
CA PHE A 174 -0.28 6.91 15.83
C PHE A 174 -0.46 6.57 17.32
N ARG A 175 -0.85 7.56 18.11
CA ARG A 175 -1.12 7.42 19.55
C ARG A 175 -2.63 7.52 19.80
N ILE A 176 -3.13 6.72 20.74
CA ILE A 176 -4.53 6.78 21.17
C ILE A 176 -4.65 7.87 22.23
N ALA A 177 -5.51 8.87 21.97
CA ALA A 177 -5.81 9.94 22.91
C ALA A 177 -6.75 9.46 24.01
N ASP A 178 -7.83 8.81 23.60
CA ASP A 178 -8.91 8.37 24.46
C ASP A 178 -9.73 7.30 23.74
N ILE A 179 -10.51 6.55 24.52
CA ILE A 179 -11.57 5.68 24.02
C ILE A 179 -12.90 6.27 24.48
N THR A 180 -13.75 6.68 23.55
CA THR A 180 -14.97 7.47 23.83
C THR A 180 -16.28 6.73 23.58
N GLY A 181 -16.18 5.50 23.10
CA GLY A 181 -17.33 4.68 22.76
C GLY A 181 -17.01 3.20 22.78
N TYR A 182 -18.06 2.40 22.96
CA TYR A 182 -18.03 0.95 22.91
C TYR A 182 -19.22 0.46 22.09
N MET A 183 -18.99 -0.56 21.28
CA MET A 183 -19.97 -1.22 20.44
C MET A 183 -19.82 -2.74 20.63
N PRO A 184 -20.83 -3.43 21.20
CA PRO A 184 -20.74 -4.87 21.41
C PRO A 184 -20.83 -5.65 20.09
N PRO A 185 -20.49 -6.96 20.08
CA PRO A 185 -20.24 -7.70 18.83
C PRO A 185 -21.45 -7.81 17.90
N TRP A 186 -22.66 -7.92 18.46
CA TRP A 186 -23.88 -7.97 17.65
C TRP A 186 -24.23 -6.61 17.03
N GLU A 187 -23.90 -5.49 17.70
CA GLU A 187 -24.07 -4.14 17.14
C GLU A 187 -23.03 -3.88 16.06
N ALA A 188 -21.76 -4.24 16.32
CA ALA A 188 -20.63 -4.09 15.42
C ALA A 188 -20.82 -4.89 14.12
N TRP A 189 -21.25 -6.14 14.22
CA TRP A 189 -21.53 -6.98 13.05
C TRP A 189 -22.67 -6.43 12.17
N CYS A 190 -23.61 -5.69 12.76
CA CYS A 190 -24.67 -4.99 12.02
C CYS A 190 -24.31 -3.53 11.69
N HIS A 191 -23.09 -3.08 11.96
CA HIS A 191 -22.65 -1.70 11.73
C HIS A 191 -21.98 -1.58 10.36
N GLU A 192 -22.23 -0.47 9.67
CA GLU A 192 -21.72 -0.24 8.30
C GLU A 192 -20.20 -0.11 8.22
N HIS A 193 -19.56 0.35 9.30
CA HIS A 193 -18.10 0.45 9.44
C HIS A 193 -17.49 -0.62 10.36
N GLY A 194 -18.33 -1.39 11.07
CA GLY A 194 -17.85 -2.41 12.00
C GLY A 194 -17.71 -3.75 11.29
N GLY A 195 -18.81 -4.23 10.69
CA GLY A 195 -18.83 -5.38 9.77
C GLY A 195 -18.47 -6.75 10.35
N PHE A 196 -17.83 -6.81 11.51
CA PHE A 196 -17.27 -8.00 12.11
C PHE A 196 -17.84 -8.24 13.50
N TYR A 197 -17.95 -9.51 13.88
CA TYR A 197 -18.53 -9.94 15.16
C TYR A 197 -17.52 -9.82 16.31
N GLN A 198 -17.00 -8.62 16.57
CA GLN A 198 -16.04 -8.35 17.63
C GLN A 198 -16.46 -7.15 18.47
N ASP A 199 -15.87 -6.99 19.65
CA ASP A 199 -15.97 -5.73 20.39
C ASP A 199 -15.27 -4.63 19.59
N PHE A 200 -15.96 -3.52 19.37
CA PHE A 200 -15.40 -2.32 18.75
C PHE A 200 -15.41 -1.17 19.74
N TYR A 201 -14.41 -0.31 19.63
CA TYR A 201 -14.30 0.88 20.46
C TYR A 201 -14.05 2.11 19.61
N GLN A 202 -14.67 3.21 20.01
CA GLN A 202 -14.45 4.49 19.34
C GLN A 202 -13.16 5.10 19.90
N VAL A 203 -12.12 5.13 19.08
CA VAL A 203 -10.78 5.59 19.44
C VAL A 203 -10.59 7.00 18.90
N ARG A 204 -10.19 7.94 19.77
CA ARG A 204 -9.75 9.28 19.37
C ARG A 204 -8.24 9.30 19.24
N TRP A 205 -7.70 9.80 18.12
CA TRP A 205 -6.26 9.77 17.84
C TRP A 205 -5.52 11.05 18.29
N LYS A 206 -4.25 10.93 18.69
CA LYS A 206 -3.29 12.03 18.95
C LYS A 206 -2.35 12.26 17.77
N ASP A 207 -1.96 13.50 17.56
CA ASP A 207 -0.91 13.91 16.62
C ASP A 207 0.47 13.76 17.26
N GLU A 208 1.51 14.08 16.48
CA GLU A 208 2.90 14.02 16.92
C GLU A 208 3.18 14.95 18.10
N ASN A 209 2.39 16.02 18.25
CA ASN A 209 2.46 16.96 19.35
C ASN A 209 1.62 16.53 20.58
N GLY A 210 1.04 15.33 20.54
CA GLY A 210 0.18 14.81 21.61
C GLY A 210 -1.22 15.44 21.66
N THR A 211 -1.58 16.27 20.68
CA THR A 211 -2.89 16.92 20.59
C THR A 211 -3.87 16.02 19.84
N ALA A 212 -5.13 15.97 20.28
CA ALA A 212 -6.12 15.15 19.57
C ALA A 212 -6.35 15.65 18.13
N TRP A 213 -6.54 14.74 17.17
CA TRP A 213 -6.85 15.04 15.75
C TRP A 213 -8.27 15.62 15.55
N GLY A 214 -8.74 16.48 16.44
CA GLY A 214 -10.12 16.94 16.48
C GLY A 214 -10.61 17.66 15.21
N ALA A 215 -9.72 18.08 14.31
CA ALA A 215 -10.07 18.73 13.06
C ALA A 215 -10.26 17.77 11.87
N VAL A 216 -9.78 16.51 11.95
CA VAL A 216 -9.80 15.60 10.82
C VAL A 216 -11.07 14.76 10.83
N ASN A 217 -11.86 14.86 9.76
CA ASN A 217 -13.08 14.06 9.64
C ASN A 217 -12.77 12.68 9.06
N PHE A 218 -12.82 11.65 9.90
CA PHE A 218 -12.63 10.26 9.49
C PHE A 218 -13.93 9.54 9.11
N SER A 219 -15.11 10.16 9.13
CA SER A 219 -16.39 9.48 8.83
C SER A 219 -16.48 8.74 7.49
N LYS A 220 -15.57 9.02 6.56
CA LYS A 220 -15.52 8.37 5.23
C LYS A 220 -14.46 7.26 5.11
N VAL A 221 -13.70 6.97 6.16
CA VAL A 221 -12.72 5.86 6.14
C VAL A 221 -13.39 4.55 6.54
N GLU A 222 -12.71 3.42 6.31
CA GLU A 222 -13.23 2.05 6.56
C GLU A 222 -13.88 1.90 7.93
N ASN A 223 -13.19 2.39 8.96
CA ASN A 223 -13.60 2.41 10.36
C ASN A 223 -14.06 3.82 10.82
N GLY A 224 -14.58 4.65 9.92
CA GLY A 224 -14.91 6.04 10.23
C GLY A 224 -15.93 6.17 11.36
N ALA A 225 -15.67 7.09 12.30
CA ALA A 225 -16.68 7.54 13.24
C ALA A 225 -17.23 8.91 12.82
N ALA A 226 -18.48 9.21 13.19
CA ALA A 226 -19.09 10.50 12.93
C ALA A 226 -18.39 11.65 13.69
N GLU A 227 -17.75 11.33 14.81
CA GLU A 227 -16.98 12.28 15.61
C GLU A 227 -15.61 12.55 14.98
N ALA A 228 -15.26 13.82 14.79
CA ALA A 228 -13.98 14.21 14.23
C ALA A 228 -12.80 13.70 15.09
N GLY A 229 -11.72 13.31 14.41
CA GLY A 229 -10.53 12.75 15.03
C GLY A 229 -10.70 11.33 15.56
N SER A 230 -11.83 10.66 15.30
CA SER A 230 -12.12 9.34 15.85
C SER A 230 -12.45 8.28 14.79
N THR A 231 -12.12 7.02 15.10
CA THR A 231 -12.48 5.83 14.31
C THR A 231 -13.01 4.72 15.22
N TRP A 232 -13.72 3.74 14.66
CA TRP A 232 -14.17 2.52 15.33
C TRP A 232 -13.14 1.42 15.14
N GLU A 233 -12.33 1.15 16.15
CA GLU A 233 -11.30 0.12 16.09
C GLU A 233 -11.75 -1.19 16.75
N PRO A 234 -11.44 -2.36 16.15
CA PRO A 234 -11.70 -3.65 16.77
C PRO A 234 -10.82 -3.85 18.02
N ASP A 235 -11.25 -4.71 18.96
CA ASP A 235 -10.52 -4.95 20.22
C ASP A 235 -9.06 -5.37 19.98
N ASP A 236 -8.78 -6.09 18.90
CA ASP A 236 -7.43 -6.57 18.56
C ASP A 236 -6.47 -5.51 18.01
N CYS A 237 -6.98 -4.35 17.59
CA CYS A 237 -6.17 -3.20 17.20
C CYS A 237 -5.76 -2.31 18.39
N ILE A 238 -6.34 -2.52 19.58
CA ILE A 238 -6.08 -1.69 20.75
C ILE A 238 -5.08 -2.42 21.68
N PRO A 239 -4.03 -1.75 22.18
CA PRO A 239 -3.05 -2.41 23.05
C PRO A 239 -3.67 -2.82 24.40
N PRO A 240 -3.22 -3.94 25.02
CA PRO A 240 -3.69 -4.38 26.35
C PRO A 240 -3.52 -3.32 27.45
N SER A 241 -2.52 -2.45 27.34
CA SER A 241 -2.27 -1.37 28.31
C SER A 241 -3.45 -0.39 28.46
N LEU A 242 -4.37 -0.36 27.49
CA LEU A 242 -5.58 0.48 27.50
C LEU A 242 -6.84 -0.26 27.98
N ASP A 243 -6.71 -1.44 28.60
CA ASP A 243 -7.85 -2.21 29.13
C ASP A 243 -8.69 -1.43 30.13
N GLY A 244 -8.08 -0.62 30.99
CA GLY A 244 -8.80 0.29 31.88
C GLY A 244 -9.71 1.27 31.12
N MET A 245 -9.29 1.78 29.95
CA MET A 245 -10.15 2.63 29.10
C MET A 245 -11.32 1.84 28.50
N ARG A 246 -11.06 0.62 27.99
CA ARG A 246 -12.10 -0.27 27.44
C ARG A 246 -13.18 -0.58 28.47
N LEU A 247 -12.79 -0.95 29.69
CA LEU A 247 -13.72 -1.28 30.77
C LEU A 247 -14.58 -0.08 31.17
N ARG A 248 -13.99 1.12 31.23
CA ARG A 248 -14.74 2.36 31.46
C ARG A 248 -15.78 2.62 30.38
N GLU A 249 -15.45 2.42 29.11
CA GLU A 249 -16.41 2.60 28.02
C GLU A 249 -17.50 1.54 27.97
N LYS A 250 -17.18 0.27 28.29
CA LYS A 250 -18.19 -0.79 28.50
C LYS A 250 -19.19 -0.37 29.59
N ALA A 251 -18.70 0.14 30.72
CA ALA A 251 -19.55 0.63 31.80
C ALA A 251 -20.38 1.87 31.41
N ARG A 252 -19.81 2.82 30.66
CA ARG A 252 -20.54 3.99 30.14
C ARG A 252 -21.62 3.58 29.14
N TRP A 253 -21.34 2.63 28.24
CA TRP A 253 -22.33 2.07 27.32
C TRP A 253 -23.47 1.37 28.07
N LEU A 254 -23.16 0.58 29.11
CA LEU A 254 -24.18 -0.06 29.96
C LEU A 254 -25.12 0.96 30.58
N LYS A 255 -24.56 2.03 31.15
CA LYS A 255 -25.34 3.13 31.72
C LYS A 255 -26.23 3.77 30.67
N ARG A 256 -25.67 4.16 29.51
CA ARG A 256 -26.43 4.76 28.39
C ARG A 256 -27.58 3.86 27.92
N LYS A 257 -27.36 2.56 27.75
CA LYS A 257 -28.40 1.62 27.32
C LYS A 257 -29.49 1.47 28.37
N ARG A 258 -29.15 1.36 29.66
CA ARG A 258 -30.15 1.33 30.74
C ARG A 258 -31.00 2.59 30.77
N ASP A 259 -30.38 3.76 30.63
CA ASP A 259 -31.09 5.04 30.60
C ASP A 259 -32.03 5.11 29.38
N GLN A 260 -31.59 4.64 28.21
CA GLN A 260 -32.43 4.52 27.00
C GLN A 260 -33.62 3.57 27.20
N GLU A 261 -33.40 2.40 27.80
CA GLU A 261 -34.45 1.42 28.07
C GLU A 261 -35.48 1.95 29.08
N GLN A 262 -35.02 2.59 30.16
CA GLN A 262 -35.91 3.22 31.14
C GLN A 262 -36.71 4.36 30.54
N LYS A 263 -36.10 5.16 29.66
CA LYS A 263 -36.79 6.22 28.93
C LYS A 263 -37.84 5.65 27.99
N ALA A 264 -37.50 4.61 27.21
CA ALA A 264 -38.44 3.97 26.30
C ALA A 264 -39.64 3.34 27.02
N GLU A 265 -39.44 2.75 28.20
CA GLU A 265 -40.54 2.22 29.02
C GLU A 265 -41.45 3.35 29.52
N LYS A 266 -40.87 4.44 30.04
CA LYS A 266 -41.64 5.63 30.46
C LYS A 266 -42.42 6.25 29.29
N ASP A 267 -41.81 6.36 28.12
CA ASP A 267 -42.45 6.90 26.92
C ASP A 267 -43.59 5.99 26.45
N LYS A 268 -43.43 4.67 26.57
CA LYS A 268 -44.49 3.68 26.27
C LYS A 268 -45.64 3.76 27.27
N GLU A 269 -45.38 3.90 28.57
CA GLU A 269 -46.41 4.11 29.60
C GLU A 269 -47.17 5.42 29.37
N LEU A 270 -46.46 6.49 28.99
CA LEU A 270 -47.07 7.77 28.58
C LEU A 270 -47.92 7.64 27.31
N ALA A 271 -47.46 6.89 26.31
CA ALA A 271 -48.22 6.63 25.09
C ALA A 271 -49.47 5.77 25.34
N GLU A 272 -49.36 4.72 26.14
CA GLU A 272 -50.49 3.85 26.51
C GLU A 272 -51.54 4.60 27.36
N SER A 273 -51.10 5.49 28.25
CA SER A 273 -52.03 6.35 29.01
C SER A 273 -52.69 7.41 28.14
N ALA A 274 -52.00 7.96 27.13
CA ALA A 274 -52.56 8.86 26.13
C ALA A 274 -53.54 8.17 25.16
N LEU A 275 -53.29 6.92 24.77
CA LEU A 275 -54.19 6.12 23.93
C LEU A 275 -55.46 5.71 24.68
N LYS A 276 -55.36 5.43 25.98
CA LYS A 276 -56.54 5.18 26.83
C LYS A 276 -57.42 6.43 27.01
N SER A 277 -56.88 7.64 26.85
CA SER A 277 -57.65 8.89 26.97
C SER A 277 -58.27 9.42 25.66
N LYS A 278 -57.92 8.84 24.50
CA LYS A 278 -58.41 9.25 23.17
C LYS A 278 -59.06 8.13 22.37
N ARG A 279 -60.11 7.48 22.91
CA ARG A 279 -61.05 6.66 22.09
C ARG A 279 -62.25 7.51 21.65
N PRO A 280 -62.22 8.15 20.47
CA PRO A 280 -63.43 8.59 19.79
C PRO A 280 -64.13 7.37 19.14
N ARG A 281 -65.45 7.31 19.33
CA ARG A 281 -66.37 6.36 18.71
C ARG A 281 -66.70 6.85 17.30
N VAL A 282 -66.25 6.19 16.24
CA VAL A 282 -66.75 6.45 14.87
C VAL A 282 -66.78 5.19 14.01
N GLU A 283 -67.89 5.10 13.30
CA GLU A 283 -68.37 4.12 12.32
C GLU A 283 -67.49 4.03 11.07
N GLY A 284 -67.60 2.89 10.37
CA GLY A 284 -66.69 2.50 9.31
C GLY A 284 -66.94 3.12 7.94
N SER A 285 -66.06 2.77 7.00
CA SER A 285 -66.42 2.51 5.60
C SER A 285 -65.26 1.79 4.91
N SER A 286 -65.62 0.86 4.04
CA SER A 286 -64.74 0.04 3.20
C SER A 286 -64.50 0.75 1.86
N MET A 287 -63.30 0.65 1.28
CA MET A 287 -63.18 0.60 -0.19
C MET A 287 -61.81 0.09 -0.67
N THR A 288 -61.89 -0.69 -1.74
CA THR A 288 -60.92 -1.49 -2.50
C THR A 288 -60.24 -0.73 -3.65
N LEU A 289 -59.08 -1.19 -4.16
CA LEU A 289 -58.81 -1.66 -5.55
C LEU A 289 -57.31 -1.61 -6.00
N ASP A 290 -56.91 -2.65 -6.75
CA ASP A 290 -56.00 -2.79 -7.93
C ASP A 290 -54.72 -1.94 -8.09
N GLY A 291 -53.59 -2.36 -8.70
CA GLY A 291 -53.24 -3.50 -9.56
C GLY A 291 -52.19 -3.02 -10.60
N GLY A 292 -51.06 -3.72 -10.81
CA GLY A 292 -50.07 -3.35 -11.84
C GLY A 292 -48.81 -4.25 -11.90
N SER A 293 -48.55 -4.84 -13.08
CA SER A 293 -47.51 -5.86 -13.40
C SER A 293 -46.11 -5.29 -13.75
N PRO A 294 -45.03 -6.11 -13.74
CA PRO A 294 -43.64 -5.67 -13.86
C PRO A 294 -43.10 -5.67 -15.30
N VAL A 295 -42.18 -4.73 -15.59
CA VAL A 295 -41.45 -4.58 -16.87
C VAL A 295 -40.08 -5.23 -16.78
N GLU A 296 -39.78 -6.07 -17.76
CA GLU A 296 -38.54 -6.85 -17.96
C GLU A 296 -37.51 -5.99 -18.73
N VAL A 297 -36.26 -5.89 -18.24
CA VAL A 297 -35.18 -5.10 -18.85
C VAL A 297 -34.00 -6.01 -19.22
N GLU A 298 -33.66 -6.02 -20.51
CA GLU A 298 -32.58 -6.79 -21.13
C GLU A 298 -31.16 -6.33 -20.71
N LYS A 299 -30.24 -7.30 -20.68
CA LYS A 299 -28.84 -7.18 -20.23
C LYS A 299 -27.90 -7.25 -21.45
N PRO A 300 -26.96 -6.31 -21.66
CA PRO A 300 -26.04 -6.39 -22.80
C PRO A 300 -24.79 -7.25 -22.51
N GLU A 301 -24.36 -8.00 -23.54
CA GLU A 301 -23.19 -8.88 -23.60
C GLU A 301 -21.84 -8.16 -23.49
N ALA A 302 -20.84 -8.84 -22.90
CA ALA A 302 -19.48 -8.35 -22.72
C ALA A 302 -18.56 -8.67 -23.93
N PRO A 303 -17.61 -7.79 -24.31
CA PRO A 303 -16.68 -8.03 -25.41
C PRO A 303 -15.48 -8.91 -25.02
N PRO A 304 -14.86 -9.61 -25.99
CA PRO A 304 -13.80 -10.59 -25.75
C PRO A 304 -12.45 -9.94 -25.37
N PRO A 305 -11.59 -10.65 -24.61
CA PRO A 305 -10.32 -10.12 -24.11
C PRO A 305 -9.28 -9.96 -25.23
N LYS A 306 -8.69 -8.77 -25.35
CA LYS A 306 -7.58 -8.48 -26.26
C LYS A 306 -6.26 -9.00 -25.68
N MET A 307 -5.52 -9.79 -26.47
CA MET A 307 -4.15 -10.20 -26.16
C MET A 307 -3.18 -9.01 -26.22
N SER A 308 -2.30 -8.88 -25.23
CA SER A 308 -1.22 -7.89 -25.19
C SER A 308 -0.09 -8.28 -26.15
N ARG A 309 -0.14 -7.72 -27.37
CA ARG A 309 1.01 -7.70 -28.29
C ARG A 309 1.65 -6.32 -28.31
N TYR A 310 2.98 -6.35 -28.20
CA TYR A 310 4.00 -5.32 -28.48
C TYR A 310 4.59 -4.50 -27.32
N ARG A 311 5.93 -4.64 -27.27
CA ARG A 311 6.93 -3.98 -26.46
C ARG A 311 6.75 -2.46 -26.53
N ARG A 312 6.57 -1.80 -25.37
CA ARG A 312 6.78 -0.35 -25.24
C ARG A 312 8.28 -0.09 -25.50
N ASN A 313 8.63 0.54 -26.62
CA ASN A 313 9.94 1.17 -26.74
C ASN A 313 9.90 2.41 -25.82
N GLY A 314 10.88 2.57 -24.93
CA GLY A 314 10.89 3.67 -23.94
C GLY A 314 10.94 5.09 -24.51
N THR A 315 10.80 5.25 -25.83
CA THR A 315 10.84 6.50 -26.57
C THR A 315 9.85 7.57 -26.06
N PRO A 316 8.60 7.25 -25.67
CA PRO A 316 7.69 8.25 -25.08
C PRO A 316 8.22 8.84 -23.77
N LEU A 317 8.84 8.01 -22.92
CA LEU A 317 9.40 8.42 -21.62
C LEU A 317 10.71 9.22 -21.74
N ILE A 318 11.36 9.20 -22.91
CA ILE A 318 12.58 9.98 -23.13
C ILE A 318 12.27 11.48 -22.96
N GLN A 319 11.07 11.94 -23.30
CA GLN A 319 10.65 13.34 -23.12
C GLN A 319 10.50 13.73 -21.65
N ASP A 320 10.17 12.78 -20.78
CA ASP A 320 9.95 12.98 -19.34
C ASP A 320 11.23 12.97 -18.50
N MET A 321 12.36 12.54 -19.07
CA MET A 321 13.64 12.55 -18.36
C MET A 321 14.10 13.99 -18.11
N PHE A 322 14.48 14.28 -16.87
CA PHE A 322 15.08 15.57 -16.51
C PHE A 322 16.38 15.77 -17.29
N ARG A 323 16.45 16.80 -18.13
CA ARG A 323 17.64 17.18 -18.90
C ARG A 323 17.79 18.69 -18.86
N LEU A 324 18.99 19.19 -18.59
CA LEU A 324 19.28 20.64 -18.50
C LEU A 324 18.88 21.44 -19.76
N LYS A 325 19.00 20.85 -20.96
CA LYS A 325 18.75 21.54 -22.24
C LYS A 325 17.35 21.35 -22.81
N ARG A 326 16.57 20.37 -22.32
CA ARG A 326 15.14 20.34 -22.61
C ARG A 326 14.50 21.23 -21.57
N GLY A 327 13.93 22.34 -22.01
CA GLY A 327 13.20 23.26 -21.16
C GLY A 327 12.16 22.51 -20.35
N HIS A 328 12.53 22.09 -19.15
CA HIS A 328 11.62 21.87 -18.05
C HIS A 328 11.27 23.24 -17.47
N ASP A 329 11.08 24.27 -18.30
CA ASP A 329 10.81 25.68 -17.96
C ASP A 329 11.57 26.26 -16.76
N PHE A 330 12.74 25.71 -16.43
CA PHE A 330 13.73 26.42 -15.63
C PHE A 330 14.46 27.35 -16.59
N GLU A 331 13.80 28.43 -17.03
CA GLU A 331 14.56 29.62 -17.38
C GLU A 331 15.33 29.96 -16.09
N PRO A 332 16.67 29.90 -16.07
CA PRO A 332 17.41 30.41 -14.93
C PRO A 332 16.90 31.84 -14.74
N PRO A 333 16.39 32.20 -13.56
CA PRO A 333 15.72 33.47 -13.36
C PRO A 333 16.64 34.56 -13.88
N GLN A 334 16.22 35.22 -14.97
CA GLN A 334 17.00 36.31 -15.51
C GLN A 334 17.11 37.31 -14.39
N SER A 335 18.33 37.54 -13.88
CA SER A 335 18.62 38.36 -12.70
C SER A 335 17.98 39.76 -12.74
N ASN A 336 17.51 40.17 -13.92
CA ASN A 336 16.97 41.48 -14.23
C ASN A 336 15.43 41.53 -14.28
N LYS A 337 14.70 40.40 -14.18
CA LYS A 337 13.23 40.37 -14.37
C LYS A 337 12.40 40.56 -13.09
N ASP A 338 12.94 40.31 -11.90
CA ASP A 338 12.25 40.53 -10.60
C ASP A 338 13.22 41.14 -9.54
N PRO A 339 13.74 42.37 -9.75
CA PRO A 339 14.68 42.99 -8.81
C PRO A 339 14.06 43.33 -7.45
N ASP A 340 12.73 43.57 -7.40
CA ASP A 340 12.03 44.05 -6.21
C ASP A 340 11.77 42.97 -5.16
N VAL A 341 11.59 41.70 -5.56
CA VAL A 341 11.41 40.61 -4.59
C VAL A 341 12.70 40.36 -3.80
N ARG A 342 13.86 40.68 -4.38
CA ARG A 342 15.21 40.40 -3.82
C ARG A 342 15.86 41.56 -3.09
N SER A 343 15.27 42.76 -3.13
CA SER A 343 15.85 43.98 -2.54
C SER A 343 15.62 44.09 -1.03
N GLY A 344 14.61 43.37 -0.49
CA GLY A 344 14.26 43.39 0.93
C GLY A 344 14.80 42.24 1.78
N TRP A 345 15.47 41.25 1.18
CA TRP A 345 15.95 40.08 1.93
C TRP A 345 17.31 40.33 2.58
N PRO A 346 17.47 40.01 3.89
CA PRO A 346 18.76 40.06 4.56
C PRO A 346 19.80 39.20 3.84
N ARG A 347 20.95 39.77 3.49
CA ARG A 347 22.07 39.06 2.83
C ARG A 347 23.21 38.78 3.80
N ARG A 348 23.19 39.42 4.97
CA ARG A 348 24.15 39.30 6.05
C ARG A 348 23.41 39.18 7.37
N ALA A 349 24.08 38.68 8.41
CA ALA A 349 23.48 38.58 9.74
C ALA A 349 23.04 39.95 10.26
N GLU A 350 23.80 41.00 9.92
CA GLU A 350 23.51 42.39 10.30
C GLU A 350 22.27 42.98 9.62
N ASP A 351 21.80 42.39 8.51
CA ASP A 351 20.63 42.87 7.78
C ASP A 351 19.31 42.40 8.43
N TYR A 352 19.37 41.50 9.43
CA TYR A 352 18.20 41.05 10.19
C TYR A 352 17.79 42.11 11.23
N PRO A 353 16.48 42.29 11.50
CA PRO A 353 16.03 43.23 12.53
C PRO A 353 16.63 42.92 13.92
N PRO A 354 16.96 43.94 14.73
CA PRO A 354 17.51 43.73 16.07
C PRO A 354 16.61 42.83 16.93
N GLY A 355 17.19 41.78 17.52
CA GLY A 355 16.48 40.82 18.38
C GLY A 355 16.02 39.53 17.69
N TYR A 356 16.23 39.38 16.38
CA TYR A 356 15.95 38.15 15.63
C TYR A 356 17.25 37.39 15.33
N GLY A 357 17.24 36.06 15.47
CA GLY A 357 18.37 35.22 15.09
C GLY A 357 18.49 35.09 13.56
N CYS A 358 19.70 35.17 13.02
CA CYS A 358 19.95 34.95 11.60
C CYS A 358 19.95 33.45 11.28
N ALA A 359 19.47 33.07 10.08
CA ALA A 359 19.73 31.73 9.54
C ALA A 359 21.24 31.56 9.30
N ASP A 360 21.77 30.34 9.36
CA ASP A 360 23.17 30.04 9.04
C ASP A 360 23.25 29.09 7.83
N PRO A 361 23.66 29.56 6.64
CA PRO A 361 24.14 30.93 6.36
C PRO A 361 23.00 31.97 6.27
N PRO A 362 23.28 33.27 6.57
CA PRO A 362 22.29 34.33 6.46
C PRO A 362 21.95 34.63 4.99
N GLY A 363 20.65 34.58 4.67
CA GLY A 363 20.16 34.82 3.31
C GLY A 363 20.31 33.61 2.37
N LEU A 364 20.47 33.87 1.07
CA LEU A 364 20.67 32.84 0.05
C LEU A 364 22.04 32.16 0.22
N CYS A 365 22.08 30.86 -0.01
CA CYS A 365 23.26 30.00 0.14
C CYS A 365 24.52 30.50 -0.63
N SER A 366 24.34 31.39 -1.62
CA SER A 366 25.37 32.23 -2.23
C SER A 366 24.72 33.46 -2.90
N ALA A 367 25.51 34.45 -3.32
CA ALA A 367 25.03 35.64 -4.04
C ALA A 367 24.29 35.32 -5.36
N THR A 368 24.43 34.10 -5.87
CA THR A 368 23.76 33.57 -7.07
C THR A 368 22.81 32.41 -6.77
N CYS A 369 22.70 31.97 -5.52
CA CYS A 369 21.80 30.88 -5.15
C CYS A 369 20.37 31.42 -5.02
N ASP A 370 19.38 30.64 -5.42
CA ASP A 370 17.96 31.00 -5.37
C ASP A 370 17.18 30.10 -4.39
N CYS A 371 17.89 29.50 -3.43
CA CYS A 371 17.37 28.46 -2.52
C CYS A 371 16.18 28.91 -1.63
N MET A 372 15.86 30.21 -1.56
CA MET A 372 14.71 30.76 -0.83
C MET A 372 13.54 31.16 -1.74
N ASP A 373 13.67 31.04 -3.07
CA ASP A 373 12.58 31.32 -4.03
C ASP A 373 11.49 30.24 -3.99
N ASP A 374 11.77 29.07 -3.40
CA ASP A 374 10.80 27.98 -3.20
C ASP A 374 9.66 28.32 -2.21
N GLN A 375 9.75 29.45 -1.49
CA GLN A 375 8.64 29.96 -0.68
C GLN A 375 7.68 30.88 -1.43
N ARG A 376 7.95 31.25 -2.69
CA ARG A 376 6.97 32.01 -3.46
C ARG A 376 5.86 31.08 -3.93
N ALA A 377 4.63 31.58 -3.91
CA ALA A 377 3.51 30.87 -4.53
C ALA A 377 3.89 30.55 -5.98
N GLN A 378 3.90 29.26 -6.33
CA GLN A 378 4.20 28.82 -7.69
C GLN A 378 3.23 29.52 -8.64
N LYS A 379 3.77 30.21 -9.65
CA LYS A 379 2.95 30.89 -10.66
C LYS A 379 2.26 29.80 -11.51
N SER A 380 1.07 30.10 -12.03
CA SER A 380 0.29 29.11 -12.79
C SER A 380 1.10 28.49 -13.93
N TRP A 381 1.88 29.28 -14.68
CA TRP A 381 2.73 28.78 -15.77
C TRP A 381 3.85 27.82 -15.33
N GLU A 382 4.21 27.77 -14.04
CA GLU A 382 5.21 26.84 -13.49
C GLU A 382 4.57 25.47 -13.17
N THR A 383 3.26 25.47 -12.90
CA THR A 383 2.45 24.28 -12.56
C THR A 383 1.63 23.76 -13.74
N SER A 384 1.29 24.62 -14.70
CA SER A 384 0.56 24.32 -15.93
C SER A 384 1.51 24.40 -17.12
N LYS A 385 2.30 23.35 -17.33
CA LYS A 385 3.13 23.22 -18.54
C LYS A 385 2.30 22.55 -19.64
N ASN A 386 2.39 23.01 -20.88
CA ASN A 386 1.61 22.42 -22.00
C ASN A 386 1.82 20.90 -22.15
N TRP A 387 2.98 20.38 -21.75
CA TRP A 387 3.29 18.94 -21.73
C TRP A 387 2.85 18.23 -20.43
N LEU A 388 2.64 18.94 -19.32
CA LEU A 388 1.98 18.41 -18.11
C LEU A 388 0.46 18.28 -18.32
N GLU A 389 -0.12 19.23 -19.06
CA GLU A 389 -1.54 19.33 -19.38
C GLU A 389 -1.96 18.49 -20.61
N GLU A 390 -1.04 17.73 -21.23
CA GLU A 390 -1.36 16.95 -22.43
C GLU A 390 -2.30 15.77 -22.07
N PRO A 391 -3.57 15.77 -22.52
CA PRO A 391 -4.56 14.79 -22.05
C PRO A 391 -4.17 13.35 -22.36
N ARG A 392 -3.46 13.15 -23.48
CA ARG A 392 -2.94 11.85 -23.88
C ARG A 392 -1.89 11.33 -22.90
N ARG A 393 -0.99 12.21 -22.44
CA ARG A 393 0.06 11.86 -21.48
C ARG A 393 -0.53 11.58 -20.10
N ALA A 394 -1.48 12.40 -19.65
CA ALA A 394 -2.23 12.15 -18.43
C ALA A 394 -2.94 10.78 -18.50
N ALA A 395 -3.60 10.47 -19.61
CA ALA A 395 -4.24 9.17 -19.84
C ALA A 395 -3.23 8.01 -19.87
N ASP A 396 -2.09 8.17 -20.53
CA ASP A 396 -1.03 7.15 -20.58
C ASP A 396 -0.40 6.92 -19.20
N ALA A 397 -0.21 7.97 -18.41
CA ALA A 397 0.28 7.91 -17.04
C ALA A 397 -0.74 7.25 -16.10
N THR A 398 -2.01 7.63 -16.18
CA THR A 398 -3.12 6.97 -15.46
C THR A 398 -3.18 5.50 -15.84
N MET A 399 -3.13 5.17 -17.13
CA MET A 399 -3.11 3.78 -17.60
C MET A 399 -1.89 3.03 -17.07
N ALA A 400 -0.70 3.64 -17.03
CA ALA A 400 0.49 3.02 -16.47
C ALA A 400 0.37 2.77 -14.96
N ILE A 401 -0.13 3.75 -14.20
CA ILE A 401 -0.42 3.64 -12.76
C ILE A 401 -1.46 2.55 -12.52
N ASP A 402 -2.52 2.50 -13.32
CA ASP A 402 -3.58 1.51 -13.20
C ASP A 402 -3.06 0.12 -13.56
N MET A 403 -2.30 -0.03 -14.66
CA MET A 403 -1.65 -1.28 -15.04
C MET A 403 -0.65 -1.77 -13.99
N LEU A 404 0.08 -0.86 -13.35
CA LEU A 404 0.99 -1.18 -12.26
C LEU A 404 0.20 -1.57 -11.00
N SER A 405 -0.85 -0.84 -10.65
CA SER A 405 -1.74 -1.15 -9.52
C SER A 405 -2.50 -2.47 -9.68
N ALA A 406 -2.83 -2.84 -10.91
CA ALA A 406 -3.47 -4.11 -11.24
C ALA A 406 -2.52 -5.31 -11.06
N GLN A 407 -1.21 -5.07 -10.92
CA GLN A 407 -0.24 -6.09 -10.53
C GLN A 407 -0.22 -6.22 -9.00
N THR A 408 -1.35 -6.59 -8.42
CA THR A 408 -1.59 -6.59 -6.96
C THR A 408 -0.66 -7.52 -6.18
N ARG A 409 -0.14 -8.55 -6.86
CA ARG A 409 0.91 -9.45 -6.34
C ARG A 409 2.29 -8.80 -6.24
N PHE A 410 2.50 -7.67 -6.92
CA PHE A 410 3.76 -6.95 -7.00
C PHE A 410 3.75 -5.70 -6.14
N VAL A 411 2.74 -4.87 -6.36
CA VAL A 411 2.60 -3.61 -5.66
C VAL A 411 1.20 -3.48 -5.11
N ARG A 412 1.13 -3.00 -3.88
CA ARG A 412 -0.09 -2.55 -3.25
C ARG A 412 -0.14 -1.04 -3.37
N ARG A 413 -1.20 -0.53 -4.00
CA ARG A 413 -1.47 0.90 -3.99
C ARG A 413 -1.88 1.30 -2.57
N ARG A 414 -1.12 2.17 -1.94
CA ARG A 414 -1.37 2.71 -0.60
C ARG A 414 -1.70 4.21 -0.69
N GLY A 415 -2.28 4.72 0.39
CA GLY A 415 -2.57 6.15 0.55
C GLY A 415 -3.54 6.74 -0.46
N GLN A 416 -4.39 5.92 -1.10
CA GLN A 416 -5.59 6.42 -1.79
C GLN A 416 -6.49 7.21 -0.83
N VAL A 417 -6.53 6.81 0.45
CA VAL A 417 -7.30 7.48 1.50
C VAL A 417 -6.57 8.73 2.01
N THR A 418 -5.26 8.66 2.27
CA THR A 418 -4.46 9.79 2.76
C THR A 418 -4.09 10.79 1.65
N LYS A 419 -4.48 10.53 0.40
CA LYS A 419 -4.05 11.21 -0.84
C LYS A 419 -2.55 11.15 -1.12
N CYS A 420 -1.74 10.54 -0.25
CA CYS A 420 -0.36 10.20 -0.52
C CYS A 420 -0.35 8.92 -1.37
N CYS A 421 -0.58 9.03 -2.67
CA CYS A 421 -0.59 7.87 -3.57
C CYS A 421 0.82 7.31 -3.74
N PHE A 422 1.17 6.25 -3.00
CA PHE A 422 2.42 5.51 -3.19
C PHE A 422 2.15 4.03 -3.45
N PHE A 423 3.10 3.39 -4.14
CA PHE A 423 3.11 1.94 -4.33
C PHE A 423 4.04 1.33 -3.28
N GLU A 424 3.50 0.42 -2.47
CA GLU A 424 4.28 -0.41 -1.57
C GLU A 424 4.49 -1.78 -2.22
N THR A 425 5.65 -2.40 -2.05
CA THR A 425 5.85 -3.78 -2.56
C THR A 425 5.11 -4.79 -1.68
N SER A 426 4.38 -5.73 -2.29
CA SER A 426 3.51 -6.65 -1.56
C SER A 426 4.24 -7.76 -0.77
N GLN A 427 5.58 -7.82 -0.81
CA GLN A 427 6.37 -8.86 -0.12
C GLN A 427 7.08 -8.30 1.13
N THR A 428 6.63 -8.72 2.32
CA THR A 428 7.30 -8.45 3.61
C THR A 428 8.29 -9.55 4.02
N SER A 429 8.22 -10.75 3.44
CA SER A 429 9.23 -11.80 3.61
C SER A 429 10.07 -11.92 2.35
N HIS A 430 11.39 -11.78 2.46
CA HIS A 430 12.30 -12.05 1.35
C HIS A 430 12.18 -13.52 0.92
N ALA A 431 11.44 -13.77 -0.16
CA ALA A 431 11.43 -15.07 -0.84
C ALA A 431 12.85 -15.46 -1.30
N ASP A 432 13.01 -16.70 -1.77
CA ASP A 432 14.25 -17.22 -2.35
C ASP A 432 14.91 -16.19 -3.30
N GLN A 433 16.01 -15.59 -2.82
CA GLN A 433 16.75 -14.56 -3.55
C GLN A 433 17.77 -15.16 -4.52
N THR A 434 17.78 -16.47 -4.76
CA THR A 434 18.77 -17.13 -5.63
C THR A 434 18.83 -16.48 -7.01
N HIS A 435 17.69 -16.23 -7.64
CA HIS A 435 17.61 -15.59 -8.96
C HIS A 435 17.98 -14.10 -8.92
N THR A 436 17.55 -13.38 -7.87
CA THR A 436 17.92 -11.97 -7.63
C THR A 436 19.42 -11.83 -7.50
N ASN A 437 20.03 -12.64 -6.65
CA ASN A 437 21.46 -12.65 -6.39
C ASN A 437 22.25 -13.07 -7.64
N ALA A 438 21.75 -14.03 -8.41
CA ALA A 438 22.33 -14.39 -9.70
C ALA A 438 22.34 -13.21 -10.70
N ALA A 439 21.24 -12.46 -10.78
CA ALA A 439 21.13 -11.28 -11.64
C ALA A 439 22.06 -10.15 -11.18
N MET A 440 22.11 -9.85 -9.87
CA MET A 440 22.99 -8.83 -9.31
C MET A 440 24.47 -9.20 -9.42
N ASN A 441 24.82 -10.46 -9.21
CA ASN A 441 26.18 -10.95 -9.41
C ASN A 441 26.62 -10.82 -10.87
N LEU A 442 25.75 -11.15 -11.83
CA LEU A 442 26.04 -10.93 -13.23
C LEU A 442 26.16 -9.43 -13.55
N CYS A 443 25.27 -8.59 -13.00
CA CYS A 443 25.33 -7.14 -13.14
C CYS A 443 26.70 -6.60 -12.71
N LYS A 444 27.20 -7.03 -11.55
CA LYS A 444 28.53 -6.66 -11.05
C LYS A 444 29.66 -7.01 -12.02
N VAL A 445 29.60 -8.20 -12.64
CA VAL A 445 30.58 -8.61 -13.66
C VAL A 445 30.52 -7.70 -14.90
N LEU A 446 29.34 -7.28 -15.32
CA LEU A 446 29.19 -6.31 -16.43
C LEU A 446 29.77 -4.94 -16.04
N GLU A 447 29.49 -4.45 -14.83
CA GLU A 447 30.03 -3.18 -14.34
C GLU A 447 31.56 -3.18 -14.23
N GLU A 448 32.14 -4.25 -13.68
CA GLU A 448 33.59 -4.44 -13.60
C GLU A 448 34.23 -4.51 -14.99
N SER A 449 33.57 -5.18 -15.94
CA SER A 449 33.98 -5.24 -17.33
C SER A 449 33.99 -3.85 -17.98
N VAL A 450 32.95 -3.05 -17.76
CA VAL A 450 32.90 -1.65 -18.23
C VAL A 450 34.02 -0.83 -17.61
N ARG A 451 34.20 -0.87 -16.28
CA ARG A 451 35.27 -0.15 -15.60
C ARG A 451 36.65 -0.54 -16.14
N SER A 452 36.88 -1.82 -16.42
CA SER A 452 38.13 -2.29 -17.01
C SER A 452 38.34 -1.76 -18.42
N VAL A 453 37.30 -1.74 -19.26
CA VAL A 453 37.38 -1.20 -20.63
C VAL A 453 37.60 0.31 -20.63
N LEU A 454 36.96 1.06 -19.72
CA LEU A 454 37.14 2.51 -19.61
C LEU A 454 38.53 2.93 -19.09
N LYS A 455 39.23 2.03 -18.38
CA LYS A 455 40.63 2.20 -17.96
C LYS A 455 41.64 1.94 -19.08
N ASP A 456 41.20 1.47 -20.25
CA ASP A 456 42.04 1.21 -21.40
C ASP A 456 41.26 1.51 -22.69
N LEU A 457 40.84 2.77 -22.86
CA LEU A 457 40.08 3.25 -24.01
C LEU A 457 41.02 3.47 -25.20
N PRO A 458 40.93 2.68 -26.28
CA PRO A 458 41.79 2.89 -27.42
C PRO A 458 41.44 4.18 -28.14
N MET A 459 42.44 4.99 -28.50
CA MET A 459 42.19 6.28 -29.16
C MET A 459 41.40 6.12 -30.47
N PHE A 460 41.61 5.04 -31.23
CA PHE A 460 40.88 4.78 -32.47
C PHE A 460 39.36 4.64 -32.27
N ALA A 461 38.91 4.26 -31.07
CA ALA A 461 37.50 4.07 -30.77
C ALA A 461 36.74 5.40 -30.58
N ILE A 462 37.44 6.50 -30.27
CA ILE A 462 36.85 7.83 -29.98
C ILE A 462 36.93 8.76 -31.22
N GLN A 463 37.55 8.31 -32.31
CA GLN A 463 37.69 9.10 -33.53
C GLN A 463 36.34 9.29 -34.25
N GLU A 464 36.22 10.42 -34.96
CA GLU A 464 34.97 10.97 -35.53
C GLU A 464 34.21 10.04 -36.49
N ASN A 465 34.90 9.05 -37.07
CA ASN A 465 34.32 8.08 -38.00
C ASN A 465 33.81 6.79 -37.32
N GLY A 466 34.00 6.65 -36.00
CA GLY A 466 33.59 5.48 -35.23
C GLY A 466 32.18 5.63 -34.62
N ASP A 467 31.61 4.50 -34.20
CA ASP A 467 30.40 4.52 -33.37
C ASP A 467 30.65 5.35 -32.11
N SER A 468 29.72 6.26 -31.83
CA SER A 468 29.75 7.17 -30.68
C SER A 468 30.01 6.43 -29.36
N VAL A 469 31.16 6.70 -28.71
CA VAL A 469 31.47 6.18 -27.37
C VAL A 469 30.77 7.04 -26.33
N ARG A 470 29.89 6.44 -25.53
CA ARG A 470 29.20 7.09 -24.41
C ARG A 470 29.63 6.48 -23.10
N ILE A 471 29.83 7.30 -22.06
CA ILE A 471 30.10 6.83 -20.71
C ILE A 471 28.80 6.28 -20.09
N PRO A 472 28.69 4.97 -19.81
CA PRO A 472 27.47 4.40 -19.26
C PRO A 472 27.39 4.64 -17.74
N ALA A 473 26.78 5.75 -17.33
CA ALA A 473 26.69 6.14 -15.92
C ALA A 473 26.13 5.03 -15.02
N CYS A 474 25.14 4.25 -15.50
CA CYS A 474 24.55 3.18 -14.71
C CYS A 474 25.58 2.13 -14.27
N ALA A 475 26.64 1.90 -15.06
CA ALA A 475 27.69 0.94 -14.72
C ALA A 475 28.68 1.45 -13.66
N LEU A 476 28.65 2.76 -13.37
CA LEU A 476 29.72 3.47 -12.65
C LEU A 476 29.24 4.08 -11.34
N MET A 477 27.94 4.27 -11.17
CA MET A 477 27.34 4.74 -9.92
C MET A 477 27.39 3.68 -8.82
N LYS A 478 27.23 4.13 -7.56
CA LYS A 478 27.22 3.23 -6.40
C LYS A 478 25.93 2.40 -6.39
N PRO A 479 25.93 1.22 -5.73
CA PRO A 479 24.70 0.49 -5.45
C PRO A 479 23.69 1.39 -4.73
N GLY A 480 22.47 1.50 -5.28
CA GLY A 480 21.40 2.35 -4.74
C GLY A 480 21.22 3.69 -5.46
N GLU A 481 22.21 4.15 -6.23
CA GLU A 481 22.15 5.37 -7.03
C GLU A 481 21.81 5.04 -8.50
N ASP A 482 20.69 4.36 -8.77
CA ASP A 482 20.35 3.85 -10.11
C ASP A 482 19.47 4.80 -10.94
N TYR A 483 19.92 6.05 -11.12
CA TYR A 483 19.22 7.05 -11.93
C TYR A 483 20.20 7.80 -12.84
N ALA A 484 19.73 8.23 -14.02
CA ALA A 484 20.59 8.90 -14.98
C ALA A 484 21.12 10.24 -14.41
N PRO A 485 22.41 10.56 -14.61
CA PRO A 485 22.93 11.87 -14.23
C PRO A 485 22.26 12.96 -15.07
N VAL A 486 22.10 14.12 -14.44
CA VAL A 486 21.59 15.34 -15.08
C VAL A 486 22.65 15.93 -16.01
N GLN A 487 23.92 15.80 -15.62
CA GLN A 487 25.04 16.30 -16.38
C GLN A 487 26.27 15.39 -16.26
N TYR A 488 27.00 15.29 -17.37
CA TYR A 488 28.34 14.72 -17.43
C TYR A 488 29.36 15.86 -17.49
N GLN A 489 30.33 15.89 -16.59
CA GLN A 489 31.37 16.91 -16.60
C GLN A 489 32.76 16.27 -16.64
N LEU A 490 33.69 16.87 -17.37
CA LEU A 490 35.11 16.57 -17.16
C LEU A 490 35.56 17.31 -15.90
N ALA A 491 36.26 16.63 -15.00
CA ALA A 491 36.79 17.27 -13.78
C ALA A 491 37.50 18.59 -14.11
N GLN A 492 37.27 19.63 -13.32
CA GLN A 492 37.78 20.99 -13.60
C GLN A 492 39.30 21.04 -13.76
N THR A 493 40.01 20.19 -13.02
CA THR A 493 41.47 20.06 -13.04
C THR A 493 41.99 19.22 -14.21
N SER A 494 41.11 18.65 -15.05
CA SER A 494 41.51 17.75 -16.11
C SER A 494 42.09 18.50 -17.31
N THR A 495 43.35 18.18 -17.63
CA THR A 495 43.99 18.61 -18.88
C THR A 495 43.30 18.06 -20.14
N ALA A 496 42.41 17.07 -19.97
CA ALA A 496 41.63 16.45 -21.03
C ALA A 496 40.73 17.42 -21.78
N ARG A 497 40.24 18.49 -21.13
CA ARG A 497 39.39 19.51 -21.76
C ARG A 497 40.02 20.18 -23.00
N LYS A 498 41.35 20.09 -23.16
CA LYS A 498 42.08 20.65 -24.32
C LYS A 498 41.99 19.76 -25.57
N TRP A 499 41.73 18.47 -25.42
CA TRP A 499 41.80 17.48 -26.51
C TRP A 499 40.61 16.50 -26.53
N LEU A 500 39.73 16.55 -25.53
CA LEU A 500 38.55 15.71 -25.38
C LEU A 500 37.32 16.59 -25.14
N CYS A 501 36.29 16.37 -25.94
CA CYS A 501 34.97 16.93 -25.72
C CYS A 501 34.06 15.84 -25.16
N LEU A 502 33.49 16.09 -23.98
CA LEU A 502 32.46 15.28 -23.35
C LEU A 502 31.14 16.02 -23.49
N SER A 503 30.18 15.42 -24.17
CA SER A 503 28.81 15.92 -24.23
C SER A 503 28.20 15.88 -22.84
N GLU A 504 27.83 17.06 -22.33
CA GLU A 504 27.27 17.20 -21.00
C GLU A 504 25.91 16.51 -20.82
N GLU A 505 25.18 16.25 -21.92
CA GLU A 505 23.83 15.69 -21.87
C GLU A 505 23.81 14.16 -21.89
N ASP A 506 24.62 13.54 -22.75
CA ASP A 506 24.55 12.10 -23.02
C ASP A 506 25.87 11.37 -22.78
N GLY A 507 26.88 12.06 -22.23
CA GLY A 507 28.17 11.47 -21.90
C GLY A 507 28.96 11.00 -23.13
N LYS A 508 28.61 11.48 -24.33
CA LYS A 508 29.32 11.17 -25.57
C LYS A 508 30.72 11.77 -25.58
N LEU A 509 31.71 10.94 -25.88
CA LEU A 509 33.09 11.35 -26.08
C LEU A 509 33.36 11.66 -27.56
N SER A 510 34.12 12.73 -27.79
CA SER A 510 34.67 13.08 -29.10
C SER A 510 36.03 13.75 -28.92
N LEU A 511 36.94 13.53 -29.86
CA LEU A 511 38.26 14.17 -29.80
C LEU A 511 38.19 15.61 -30.33
N ILE A 512 38.93 16.50 -29.67
CA ILE A 512 39.21 17.85 -30.17
C ILE A 512 40.56 17.79 -30.86
N GLY A 513 40.58 17.98 -32.18
CA GLY A 513 41.81 17.93 -32.98
C GLY A 513 42.44 16.54 -33.04
N LYS A 514 43.77 16.45 -32.86
CA LYS A 514 44.54 15.19 -33.02
C LYS A 514 44.54 14.27 -31.78
N GLY A 515 43.82 14.64 -30.71
CA GLY A 515 43.82 13.92 -29.43
C GLY A 515 44.95 14.36 -28.47
N PRO A 516 45.23 13.59 -27.42
CA PRO A 516 46.18 13.97 -26.37
C PRO A 516 47.63 14.00 -26.88
N PRO A 517 48.48 14.90 -26.34
CA PRO A 517 49.88 15.03 -26.74
C PRO A 517 50.77 13.85 -26.31
N SER A 518 50.41 13.16 -25.23
CA SER A 518 51.06 11.95 -24.73
C SER A 518 50.02 10.92 -24.33
N ARG A 519 50.37 9.63 -24.45
CA ARG A 519 49.52 8.49 -24.10
C ARG A 519 50.33 7.52 -23.22
N PRO A 520 49.75 6.88 -22.19
CA PRO A 520 48.35 6.95 -21.76
C PRO A 520 47.93 8.33 -21.21
N ALA A 521 46.71 8.75 -21.53
CA ALA A 521 46.16 10.04 -21.13
C ALA A 521 44.96 9.83 -20.19
N PRO A 522 45.15 9.97 -18.86
CA PRO A 522 44.05 9.84 -17.91
C PRO A 522 43.11 11.04 -17.98
N PHE A 523 41.83 10.80 -17.79
CA PHE A 523 40.82 11.83 -17.62
C PHE A 523 39.77 11.36 -16.62
N ARG A 524 39.07 12.32 -16.01
CA ARG A 524 38.10 12.05 -14.96
C ARG A 524 36.76 12.64 -15.36
N VAL A 525 35.73 11.81 -15.29
CA VAL A 525 34.34 12.22 -15.52
C VAL A 525 33.61 12.28 -14.19
N GLU A 526 32.92 13.39 -13.97
CA GLU A 526 32.08 13.67 -12.81
C GLU A 526 30.62 13.61 -13.24
N PHE A 527 29.80 12.90 -12.47
CA PHE A 527 28.37 12.80 -12.66
C PHE A 527 27.66 13.76 -11.71
N VAL A 528 26.87 14.66 -12.28
CA VAL A 528 26.10 15.65 -11.53
C VAL A 528 24.63 15.26 -11.56
N HIS A 529 24.03 15.23 -10.38
CA HIS A 529 22.64 14.89 -10.14
C HIS A 529 21.92 16.06 -9.43
N PRO A 530 20.58 16.03 -9.28
CA PRO A 530 19.84 17.13 -8.65
C PRO A 530 20.33 17.44 -7.22
N GLU A 531 20.73 16.41 -6.48
CA GLU A 531 21.27 16.48 -5.12
C GLU A 531 22.77 16.84 -5.05
N GLY A 532 23.43 17.03 -6.19
CA GLY A 532 24.84 17.40 -6.28
C GLY A 532 25.73 16.36 -6.97
N MET A 533 27.03 16.40 -6.69
CA MET A 533 28.01 15.48 -7.28
C MET A 533 28.00 14.15 -6.51
N THR A 534 27.56 13.07 -7.15
CA THR A 534 27.41 11.75 -6.50
C THR A 534 28.50 10.76 -6.86
N ALA A 535 29.03 10.82 -8.08
CA ALA A 535 29.97 9.81 -8.56
C ALA A 535 31.04 10.38 -9.51
N VAL A 536 32.22 9.76 -9.43
CA VAL A 536 33.43 10.12 -10.18
C VAL A 536 34.03 8.86 -10.77
N VAL A 537 34.41 8.90 -12.05
CA VAL A 537 35.06 7.79 -12.74
C VAL A 537 36.36 8.23 -13.38
N ASP A 538 37.41 7.45 -13.11
CA ASP A 538 38.70 7.59 -13.79
C ASP A 538 38.72 6.75 -15.06
N CYS A 539 39.06 7.39 -16.17
CA CYS A 539 39.18 6.80 -17.49
C CYS A 539 40.58 7.07 -18.04
N MET A 540 40.98 6.32 -19.07
CA MET A 540 42.30 6.47 -19.66
C MET A 540 42.27 6.18 -21.14
N VAL A 541 42.74 7.14 -21.96
CA VAL A 541 42.92 6.93 -23.40
C VAL A 541 44.31 6.38 -23.67
N THR A 542 44.40 5.28 -24.42
CA THR A 542 45.65 4.57 -24.70
C THR A 542 45.91 4.41 -26.21
N ASP A 543 47.14 4.05 -26.56
CA ASP A 543 47.58 3.74 -27.94
C ASP A 543 47.38 2.28 -28.34
N THR A 544 46.75 1.50 -27.47
CA THR A 544 46.58 0.07 -27.71
C THR A 544 45.73 -0.16 -28.96
N GLN A 545 46.12 -1.16 -29.76
CA GLN A 545 45.24 -1.70 -30.81
C GLN A 545 44.35 -2.82 -30.26
N GLN A 546 44.55 -3.20 -29.00
CA GLN A 546 43.80 -4.27 -28.37
C GLN A 546 42.36 -3.83 -28.11
N LYS A 547 41.40 -4.59 -28.63
CA LYS A 547 39.98 -4.40 -28.35
C LYS A 547 39.63 -5.04 -27.01
N SER A 548 39.94 -4.37 -25.91
CA SER A 548 39.74 -4.86 -24.52
C SER A 548 38.30 -5.30 -24.23
N TRP A 549 37.31 -4.77 -24.95
CA TRP A 549 35.90 -5.19 -24.83
C TRP A 549 35.61 -6.58 -25.42
N LEU A 550 36.47 -7.12 -26.30
CA LEU A 550 36.30 -8.49 -26.80
C LEU A 550 36.60 -9.53 -25.72
N SER A 551 37.69 -9.35 -24.96
CA SER A 551 37.98 -10.21 -23.81
C SER A 551 36.93 -10.04 -22.72
N ALA A 552 36.48 -8.82 -22.46
CA ALA A 552 35.39 -8.55 -21.53
C ALA A 552 34.08 -9.26 -21.95
N SER A 553 33.75 -9.29 -23.25
CA SER A 553 32.58 -10.02 -23.78
C SER A 553 32.67 -11.52 -23.51
N ALA A 554 33.87 -12.11 -23.64
CA ALA A 554 34.09 -13.52 -23.33
C ALA A 554 33.89 -13.79 -21.83
N THR A 555 34.39 -12.91 -20.94
CA THR A 555 34.18 -13.01 -19.49
C THR A 555 32.70 -12.94 -19.11
N ILE A 556 31.96 -11.96 -19.67
CA ILE A 556 30.51 -11.81 -19.45
C ILE A 556 29.77 -13.08 -19.91
N ALA A 557 30.07 -13.57 -21.12
CA ALA A 557 29.44 -14.76 -21.66
C ALA A 557 29.75 -16.01 -20.84
N ALA A 558 30.99 -16.20 -20.39
CA ALA A 558 31.38 -17.31 -19.53
C ALA A 558 30.56 -17.31 -18.23
N ARG A 559 30.43 -16.16 -17.57
CA ARG A 559 29.61 -16.03 -16.35
C ARG A 559 28.13 -16.29 -16.62
N PHE A 560 27.61 -15.80 -17.73
CA PHE A 560 26.20 -15.97 -18.11
C PHE A 560 25.83 -17.44 -18.43
N MET A 561 26.75 -18.17 -19.08
CA MET A 561 26.58 -19.59 -19.43
C MET A 561 26.73 -20.54 -18.24
N ASP A 562 27.40 -20.11 -17.16
CA ASP A 562 27.54 -20.90 -15.94
C ASP A 562 26.21 -20.95 -15.17
N VAL A 563 25.44 -22.02 -15.38
CA VAL A 563 24.13 -22.21 -14.74
C VAL A 563 24.25 -22.36 -13.22
N GLY A 564 25.37 -22.88 -12.71
CA GLY A 564 25.60 -23.08 -11.29
C GLY A 564 25.82 -21.75 -10.55
N HIS A 565 26.64 -20.86 -11.13
CA HIS A 565 26.95 -19.57 -10.52
C HIS A 565 26.06 -18.42 -10.99
N CYS A 566 25.28 -18.63 -12.05
CA CYS A 566 24.29 -17.69 -12.57
C CYS A 566 22.96 -18.43 -12.83
N PRO A 567 22.27 -18.91 -11.77
CA PRO A 567 20.97 -19.56 -11.90
C PRO A 567 19.88 -18.51 -12.16
N LEU A 568 19.84 -17.92 -13.35
CA LEU A 568 18.76 -17.01 -13.76
C LEU A 568 17.48 -17.81 -14.10
N LEU A 569 16.31 -17.18 -13.92
CA LEU A 569 15.07 -17.76 -14.46
C LEU A 569 15.17 -18.02 -15.95
N ARG A 570 14.52 -19.10 -16.40
CA ARG A 570 14.50 -19.51 -17.81
C ARG A 570 14.08 -18.36 -18.74
N ASN A 571 12.99 -17.65 -18.42
CA ASN A 571 12.48 -16.58 -19.29
C ASN A 571 13.42 -15.36 -19.31
N ALA A 572 13.93 -14.95 -18.15
CA ALA A 572 14.91 -13.87 -18.06
C ALA A 572 16.19 -14.22 -18.82
N ARG A 573 16.68 -15.46 -18.68
CA ARG A 573 17.83 -15.98 -19.41
C ARG A 573 17.62 -15.95 -20.92
N VAL A 574 16.45 -16.36 -21.44
CA VAL A 574 16.17 -16.30 -22.89
C VAL A 574 16.25 -14.87 -23.43
N VAL A 575 15.64 -13.91 -22.73
CA VAL A 575 15.68 -12.50 -23.16
C VAL A 575 17.10 -11.94 -23.06
N LEU A 576 17.80 -12.18 -21.95
CA LEU A 576 19.19 -11.73 -21.79
C LEU A 576 20.12 -12.38 -22.82
N GLN A 577 19.89 -13.63 -23.19
CA GLN A 577 20.66 -14.34 -24.22
C GLN A 577 20.53 -13.67 -25.58
N GLU A 578 19.35 -13.13 -25.94
CA GLU A 578 19.17 -12.33 -27.17
C GLU A 578 20.11 -11.12 -27.20
N HIS A 579 20.25 -10.43 -26.06
CA HIS A 579 21.06 -9.22 -25.95
C HIS A 579 22.57 -9.51 -25.78
N VAL A 580 22.94 -10.50 -24.97
CA VAL A 580 24.34 -11.00 -24.89
C VAL A 580 24.77 -11.53 -26.26
N GLY A 581 23.85 -12.11 -27.03
CA GLY A 581 24.05 -12.55 -28.40
C GLY A 581 24.46 -11.43 -29.37
N LYS A 582 24.29 -10.15 -29.00
CA LYS A 582 24.75 -9.01 -29.80
C LYS A 582 26.24 -8.75 -29.63
N ILE A 583 26.84 -9.13 -28.50
CA ILE A 583 28.27 -8.98 -28.21
C ILE A 583 29.05 -10.29 -28.26
N PHE A 584 28.36 -11.45 -28.20
CA PHE A 584 28.97 -12.77 -28.18
C PHE A 584 28.24 -13.76 -29.09
N SER A 585 28.96 -14.62 -29.81
CA SER A 585 28.38 -15.71 -30.59
C SER A 585 28.38 -16.99 -29.77
N PHE A 586 27.21 -17.42 -29.29
CA PHE A 586 27.08 -18.66 -28.51
C PHE A 586 27.42 -19.92 -29.31
N GLU A 587 27.09 -19.95 -30.60
CA GLU A 587 27.40 -21.07 -31.51
C GLU A 587 28.91 -21.26 -31.67
N LYS A 588 29.63 -20.17 -31.96
CA LYS A 588 31.08 -20.19 -32.19
C LYS A 588 31.89 -20.06 -30.91
N LYS A 589 31.24 -19.76 -29.77
CA LYS A 589 31.86 -19.45 -28.47
C LYS A 589 32.97 -18.37 -28.56
N VAL A 590 32.75 -17.35 -29.39
CA VAL A 590 33.67 -16.22 -29.57
C VAL A 590 32.96 -14.87 -29.44
N ALA A 591 33.69 -13.86 -28.95
CA ALA A 591 33.20 -12.48 -28.94
C ALA A 591 32.97 -11.98 -30.37
N LYS A 592 31.90 -11.21 -30.59
CA LYS A 592 31.62 -10.61 -31.89
C LYS A 592 32.47 -9.35 -32.08
N GLU A 593 33.03 -9.19 -33.27
CA GLU A 593 33.74 -7.96 -33.64
C GLU A 593 32.74 -6.82 -33.88
N ILE A 594 32.48 -6.05 -32.83
CA ILE A 594 31.65 -4.83 -32.87
C ILE A 594 32.46 -3.63 -32.37
N ALA A 595 32.05 -2.43 -32.76
CA ALA A 595 32.67 -1.20 -32.26
C ALA A 595 32.41 -0.99 -30.76
N LEU A 596 33.33 -0.27 -30.10
CA LEU A 596 33.25 -0.01 -28.66
C LEU A 596 31.98 0.73 -28.25
N GLY A 597 31.58 1.79 -28.98
CA GLY A 597 30.36 2.54 -28.68
C GLY A 597 29.13 1.64 -28.67
N ARG A 598 29.01 0.77 -29.68
CA ARG A 598 27.93 -0.23 -29.75
C ARG A 598 28.00 -1.27 -28.64
N TRP A 599 29.20 -1.69 -28.25
CA TRP A 599 29.39 -2.61 -27.13
C TRP A 599 28.90 -2.00 -25.82
N LEU A 600 29.29 -0.75 -25.53
CA LEU A 600 28.88 -0.02 -24.33
C LEU A 600 27.35 0.16 -24.29
N ASP A 601 26.70 0.50 -25.40
CA ASP A 601 25.24 0.61 -25.48
C ASP A 601 24.54 -0.71 -25.13
N VAL A 602 25.07 -1.85 -25.59
CA VAL A 602 24.48 -3.16 -25.28
C VAL A 602 24.72 -3.55 -23.82
N VAL A 603 25.90 -3.28 -23.27
CA VAL A 603 26.23 -3.61 -21.88
C VAL A 603 25.47 -2.71 -20.90
N ASP A 604 25.33 -1.41 -21.18
CA ASP A 604 24.47 -0.49 -20.44
C ASP A 604 23.02 -1.00 -20.40
N LEU A 605 22.47 -1.40 -21.55
CA LEU A 605 21.15 -2.01 -21.62
C LEU A 605 21.06 -3.30 -20.79
N LEU A 606 22.04 -4.19 -20.87
CA LEU A 606 22.07 -5.43 -20.10
C LEU A 606 22.13 -5.17 -18.59
N ILE A 607 22.92 -4.19 -18.13
CA ILE A 607 22.98 -3.77 -16.72
C ILE A 607 21.59 -3.34 -16.24
N ARG A 608 20.92 -2.44 -16.98
CA ARG A 608 19.55 -1.99 -16.65
C ARG A 608 18.55 -3.15 -16.62
N MET A 609 18.64 -4.07 -17.58
CA MET A 609 17.80 -5.27 -17.62
C MET A 609 18.04 -6.19 -16.42
N LEU A 610 19.29 -6.37 -16.00
CA LEU A 610 19.65 -7.21 -14.85
C LEU A 610 19.20 -6.60 -13.53
N ARG A 611 19.39 -5.28 -13.34
CA ARG A 611 18.86 -4.56 -12.17
C ARG A 611 17.34 -4.62 -12.12
N THR A 612 16.68 -4.41 -13.25
CA THR A 612 15.22 -4.56 -13.37
C THR A 612 14.78 -6.00 -13.07
N THR A 613 15.54 -7.00 -13.55
CA THR A 613 15.27 -8.42 -13.29
C THR A 613 15.42 -8.75 -11.81
N ALA A 614 16.45 -8.24 -11.14
CA ALA A 614 16.67 -8.39 -9.71
C ALA A 614 15.51 -7.79 -8.90
N MET A 615 15.05 -6.59 -9.26
CA MET A 615 13.89 -5.96 -8.63
C MET A 615 12.59 -6.71 -8.91
N ALA A 616 12.37 -7.18 -10.15
CA ALA A 616 11.23 -7.98 -10.54
C ALA A 616 11.22 -9.40 -9.93
N HIS A 617 12.33 -9.82 -9.31
CA HIS A 617 12.47 -11.13 -8.69
C HIS A 617 12.13 -11.17 -7.20
N VAL A 618 12.14 -10.02 -6.54
CA VAL A 618 11.53 -9.78 -5.21
C VAL A 618 9.98 -9.88 -5.29
N VAL A 619 9.42 -10.52 -6.32
CA VAL A 619 8.01 -10.38 -6.72
C VAL A 619 7.36 -11.70 -7.12
N LYS A 620 8.13 -12.73 -7.50
CA LYS A 620 7.57 -14.05 -7.86
C LYS A 620 8.22 -15.19 -7.08
N SER A 621 7.49 -15.72 -6.11
CA SER A 621 7.64 -17.11 -5.68
C SER A 621 6.59 -17.95 -6.42
N ASP A 622 7.03 -18.77 -7.37
CA ASP A 622 6.20 -19.70 -8.15
C ASP A 622 5.79 -20.97 -7.35
N ALA A 623 5.70 -20.88 -6.01
CA ALA A 623 5.27 -22.02 -5.19
C ALA A 623 3.81 -22.45 -5.46
N ALA A 624 2.98 -21.59 -6.05
CA ALA A 624 1.56 -21.89 -6.30
C ALA A 624 1.27 -22.64 -7.63
N ALA A 625 2.27 -22.85 -8.50
CA ALA A 625 2.05 -23.56 -9.77
C ALA A 625 2.25 -25.09 -9.69
N ARG A 626 2.62 -25.63 -8.52
CA ARG A 626 2.82 -27.08 -8.29
C ARG A 626 1.66 -27.78 -7.56
N LEU A 627 0.51 -27.10 -7.43
CA LEU A 627 -0.71 -27.66 -6.80
C LEU A 627 -1.94 -27.60 -7.73
N LYS A 628 -1.74 -27.63 -9.05
CA LYS A 628 -2.80 -27.97 -10.01
C LYS A 628 -2.46 -29.25 -10.73
#